data_AF-A0A523S0C8-F1
#
_entry.id   AF-A0A523S0C8-F1
#
_cell.length_a   1.000
_cell.length_b   1.000
_cell.length_c   1.000
_cell.angle_alpha   90.00
_cell.angle_beta   90.00
_cell.angle_gamma   90.00
#
_symmetry.space_group_name_H-M   'P 1'
#
loop_
_entity.id
_entity.type
_entity.pdbx_description
1 polymer ?
#
loop_
_entity_poly.entity_id
_entity_poly.type
_entity_poly.pdbx_seq_one_letter_code
_entity_poly.pdbx_strand_id
1 'polypeptide(L)' 'RDIMQKAFDNVHRIGGERKVTMRKAAYILAVERVAEATRVRGLYP' A
#
# COMPACT_ATOMS: atom_id res chain seq x y z
N ARG A 1 -17.05 3.55 -8.40
CA ARG A 1 -16.31 3.76 -7.13
C ARG A 1 -15.23 4.79 -7.37
N ASP A 2 -15.28 5.88 -6.63
CA ASP A 2 -14.33 6.99 -6.70
C ASP A 2 -12.92 6.56 -6.23
N ILE A 3 -11.90 7.30 -6.67
CA ILE A 3 -10.49 7.03 -6.35
C ILE A 3 -10.29 6.95 -4.83
N MET A 4 -10.89 7.87 -4.09
CA MET A 4 -10.77 7.93 -2.63
C MET A 4 -11.42 6.73 -1.94
N GLN A 5 -12.54 6.24 -2.46
CA GLN A 5 -13.19 5.06 -1.88
C GLN A 5 -12.36 3.80 -2.09
N LYS A 6 -11.79 3.62 -3.30
CA LYS A 6 -10.84 2.53 -3.56
C LYS A 6 -9.58 2.63 -2.69
N ALA A 7 -9.07 3.83 -2.44
CA ALA A 7 -7.92 4.03 -1.57
C ALA A 7 -8.24 3.61 -0.12
N PHE A 8 -9.40 4.03 0.39
CA PHE A 8 -9.88 3.64 1.72
C PHE A 8 -10.05 2.11 1.85
N ASP A 9 -10.72 1.48 0.90
CA ASP A 9 -10.97 0.02 0.91
C ASP A 9 -9.66 -0.78 1.02
N ASN A 10 -8.63 -0.35 0.28
CA ASN A 10 -7.32 -1.01 0.32
C ASN A 10 -6.63 -0.86 1.68
N VAL A 11 -6.65 0.33 2.27
CA VAL A 11 -6.07 0.56 3.60
C VAL A 11 -6.82 -0.22 4.67
N HIS A 12 -8.16 -0.24 4.59
CA HIS A 12 -9.01 -0.97 5.54
C HIS A 12 -8.72 -2.48 5.50
N ARG A 13 -8.64 -3.04 4.29
CA ARG A 13 -8.28 -4.45 4.08
C ARG A 13 -6.93 -4.79 4.70
N ILE A 14 -5.88 -4.00 4.41
CA ILE A 14 -4.53 -4.23 4.95
C ILE A 14 -4.51 -4.11 6.48
N GLY A 15 -5.23 -3.12 7.04
CA GLY A 15 -5.35 -2.93 8.47
C GLY A 15 -5.96 -4.16 9.17
N GLY A 16 -7.00 -4.75 8.59
CA GLY A 16 -7.62 -5.98 9.08
C GLY A 16 -6.72 -7.21 8.96
N GLU A 17 -6.13 -7.42 7.78
CA GLU A 17 -5.26 -8.58 7.49
C GLU A 17 -4.00 -8.60 8.36
N ARG A 18 -3.37 -7.43 8.56
CA ARG A 18 -2.11 -7.29 9.31
C ARG A 18 -2.34 -6.93 10.78
N LYS A 19 -3.58 -6.71 11.19
CA LYS A 19 -3.97 -6.29 12.56
C LYS A 19 -3.21 -5.04 13.03
N VAL A 20 -3.14 -4.03 12.17
CA VAL A 20 -2.45 -2.76 12.46
C VAL A 20 -3.41 -1.57 12.34
N THR A 21 -3.01 -0.43 12.91
CA THR A 21 -3.78 0.81 12.77
C THR A 21 -3.88 1.25 11.31
N MET A 22 -4.96 1.94 10.96
CA MET A 22 -5.18 2.47 9.60
C MET A 22 -4.01 3.34 9.11
N ARG A 23 -3.38 4.11 10.00
CA ARG A 23 -2.18 4.90 9.69
C ARG A 23 -1.01 4.01 9.26
N LYS A 24 -0.72 2.94 10.01
CA LYS A 24 0.33 1.99 9.65
C LYS A 24 0.00 1.24 8.35
N ALA A 25 -1.25 0.83 8.16
CA ALA A 25 -1.70 0.19 6.93
C ALA A 25 -1.53 1.10 5.69
N ALA A 26 -1.79 2.40 5.83
CA ALA A 26 -1.56 3.36 4.75
C ALA A 26 -0.07 3.47 4.38
N TYR A 27 0.83 3.49 5.37
CA TYR A 27 2.27 3.46 5.11
C TYR A 27 2.72 2.16 4.44
N ILE A 28 2.20 1.00 4.87
CA ILE A 28 2.49 -0.30 4.24
C ILE A 28 2.11 -0.24 2.75
N LEU A 29 0.87 0.17 2.44
CA LEU A 29 0.40 0.28 1.06
C LEU A 29 1.25 1.23 0.21
N ALA A 30 1.65 2.37 0.77
CA ALA A 30 2.45 3.37 0.06
C ALA A 30 3.86 2.82 -0.27
N VAL A 31 4.54 2.24 0.74
CA VAL A 31 5.89 1.69 0.58
C VAL A 31 5.88 0.49 -0.36
N GLU A 32 4.90 -0.41 -0.24
CA GLU A 32 4.77 -1.60 -1.09
C GLU A 32 4.69 -1.23 -2.58
N ARG A 33 3.92 -0.21 -2.94
CA ARG A 33 3.80 0.25 -4.35
C ARG A 33 5.13 0.76 -4.90
N VAL A 34 5.89 1.52 -4.11
CA VAL A 34 7.20 2.05 -4.54
C VAL A 34 8.22 0.92 -4.61
N ALA A 35 8.27 0.08 -3.58
CA ALA A 35 9.16 -1.07 -3.52
C ALA A 35 8.95 -2.01 -4.72
N GLU A 36 7.69 -2.28 -5.06
CA GLU A 36 7.32 -3.09 -6.23
C GLU A 36 7.78 -2.45 -7.54
N ALA A 37 7.56 -1.14 -7.70
CA ALA A 37 8.00 -0.42 -8.89
C ALA A 37 9.54 -0.41 -9.03
N THR A 38 10.26 -0.24 -7.92
CA THR A 38 11.72 -0.32 -7.88
C THR A 38 12.20 -1.73 -8.18
N ARG A 39 11.55 -2.76 -7.61
CA ARG A 39 11.88 -4.17 -7.84
C ARG A 39 11.71 -4.56 -9.30
N VAL A 40 10.64 -4.11 -9.95
CA VAL A 40 10.38 -4.38 -11.38
C VAL A 40 11.39 -3.66 -12.28
N ARG A 41 11.77 -2.42 -11.94
CA ARG A 41 12.77 -1.65 -12.71
C ARG A 41 14.19 -2.16 -12.53
N GLY A 42 14.48 -2.80 -11.39
CA GLY A 42 15.82 -3.23 -11.03
C GLY A 42 16.71 -2.07 -10.59
N LEU A 43 17.94 -2.42 -10.19
CA LEU A 43 19.02 -1.46 -9.96
C LEU A 43 19.91 -1.46 -11.20
N TYR A 44 20.27 -0.27 -11.68
CA TYR A 44 21.21 -0.11 -12.78
C TYR A 44 22.02 1.19 -12.61
N PRO A 45 23.35 1.16 -12.83
CA PRO A 45 24.17 -0.06 -12.93
C PRO A 45 24.17 -0.85 -11.61
#